data_AF-A0A814BI76-F1
#
_entry.id   AF-A0A814BI76-F1
#
_cell.length_a   1.000
_cell.length_b   1.000
_cell.length_c   1.000
_cell.angle_alpha   90.00
_cell.angle_beta   90.00
_cell.angle_gamma   90.00
#
_symmetry.space_group_name_H-M   'P 1'
#
loop_
_entity.id
_entity.type
_entity.pdbx_description
1 polymer ?
#
loop_
_entity_poly.entity_id
_entity_poly.type
_entity_poly.pdbx_seq_one_letter_code
_entity_poly.pdbx_strand_id
1 'polypeptide(L)'
;MINDYKSQIILNMYSKGGYFDLAKKILSDLIASLPISTNPHHIDPTAFSTLITGYNLHHQPEKTLITFDRVRYPDAISYLFSFQACSQLKDL
;
A
#
# COMPACT_ATOMS: atom_id res chain seq x y z
N MET A 1 -18.48 -4.11 -0.21
CA MET A 1 -18.14 -5.24 0.70
C MET A 1 -17.65 -6.49 -0.04
N ILE A 2 -18.46 -7.22 -0.84
CA ILE A 2 -17.96 -8.45 -1.53
C ILE A 2 -16.95 -8.13 -2.66
N ASN A 3 -17.04 -6.98 -3.32
CA ASN A 3 -16.05 -6.60 -4.34
C ASN A 3 -14.74 -6.06 -3.73
N ASP A 4 -14.80 -5.39 -2.57
CA ASP A 4 -13.63 -4.79 -1.92
C ASP A 4 -12.67 -5.85 -1.35
N TYR A 5 -13.20 -6.91 -0.71
CA TYR A 5 -12.35 -7.96 -0.15
C TYR A 5 -11.59 -8.73 -1.24
N LYS A 6 -12.21 -8.95 -2.40
CA LYS A 6 -11.58 -9.64 -3.52
C LYS A 6 -10.42 -8.82 -4.08
N SER A 7 -10.63 -7.51 -4.28
CA SER A 7 -9.58 -6.59 -4.70
C SER A 7 -8.44 -6.52 -3.68
N GLN A 8 -8.74 -6.52 -2.38
CA GLN A 8 -7.75 -6.52 -1.30
C GLN A 8 -6.89 -7.80 -1.30
N ILE A 9 -7.50 -8.98 -1.50
CA ILE A 9 -6.76 -10.24 -1.62
C ILE A 9 -5.81 -10.20 -2.81
N ILE A 10 -6.29 -9.76 -3.98
CA ILE A 10 -5.49 -9.71 -5.20
C ILE A 10 -4.36 -8.68 -5.06
N LEU A 11 -4.63 -7.52 -4.45
CA LEU A 11 -3.63 -6.51 -4.12
C LEU A 11 -2.54 -7.07 -3.20
N ASN A 12 -2.90 -7.84 -2.18
CA ASN A 12 -1.96 -8.50 -1.28
C ASN A 12 -1.11 -9.55 -1.99
N MET A 13 -1.71 -10.38 -2.83
CA MET A 13 -0.98 -11.39 -3.61
C MET A 13 0.05 -10.74 -4.54
N TYR A 14 -0.34 -9.70 -5.30
CA TYR A 14 0.60 -9.04 -6.20
C TYR A 14 1.66 -8.22 -5.48
N SER A 15 1.32 -7.53 -4.39
CA SER A 15 2.28 -6.74 -3.61
C SER A 15 3.35 -7.64 -2.99
N LYS A 16 2.95 -8.74 -2.33
CA LYS A 16 3.90 -9.69 -1.73
C LYS A 16 4.66 -10.48 -2.77
N GLY A 17 4.07 -10.74 -3.94
CA GLY A 17 4.73 -11.37 -5.08
C GLY A 17 5.71 -10.45 -5.83
N GLY A 18 5.81 -9.16 -5.49
CA GLY A 18 6.69 -8.21 -6.17
C GLY A 18 6.16 -7.68 -7.50
N TYR A 19 4.92 -8.00 -7.86
CA TYR A 19 4.25 -7.54 -9.08
C TYR A 19 3.64 -6.15 -8.88
N PHE A 20 4.49 -5.17 -8.57
CA PHE A 20 4.06 -3.84 -8.11
C PHE A 20 3.22 -3.06 -9.12
N ASP A 21 3.45 -3.24 -10.43
CA ASP A 21 2.67 -2.53 -11.44
C ASP A 21 1.22 -3.03 -11.51
N LEU A 22 1.02 -4.35 -11.36
CA LEU A 22 -0.31 -4.94 -11.22
C LEU A 22 -0.96 -4.52 -9.90
N ALA A 23 -0.21 -4.53 -8.80
CA ALA A 23 -0.70 -4.07 -7.50
C ALA A 23 -1.16 -2.61 -7.54
N LYS A 24 -0.33 -1.70 -8.10
CA LYS A 24 -0.67 -0.28 -8.28
C LYS A 24 -1.88 -0.09 -9.19
N LYS A 25 -2.00 -0.87 -10.26
CA LYS A 25 -3.18 -0.81 -11.15
C LYS A 25 -4.46 -1.17 -10.40
N ILE A 26 -4.46 -2.27 -9.65
CA ILE A 26 -5.63 -2.69 -8.88
C ILE A 26 -5.99 -1.67 -7.81
N LEU A 27 -4.99 -1.09 -7.14
CA LEU A 27 -5.25 0.00 -6.19
C LEU A 27 -5.91 1.18 -6.89
N SER A 28 -5.39 1.62 -8.04
CA SER A 28 -5.99 2.72 -8.82
C SER A 28 -7.42 2.41 -9.28
N ASP A 29 -7.66 1.19 -9.77
CA ASP A 29 -8.99 0.74 -10.20
C ASP A 29 -9.97 0.70 -9.00
N LEU A 30 -9.50 0.27 -7.83
CA LEU A 30 -10.26 0.28 -6.59
C LEU A 30 -10.62 1.72 -6.19
N ILE A 31 -9.66 2.64 -6.22
CA ILE A 31 -9.88 4.06 -5.92
C ILE A 31 -10.88 4.68 -6.91
N ALA A 32 -10.73 4.39 -8.20
CA ALA A 32 -11.62 4.91 -9.25
C ALA A 32 -13.04 4.34 -9.19
N SER A 33 -13.22 3.14 -8.63
CA SER A 33 -14.52 2.51 -8.45
C SER A 33 -15.32 3.05 -7.26
N LEU A 34 -14.67 3.81 -6.36
CA LEU A 34 -15.34 4.44 -5.23
C LEU A 34 -16.19 5.63 -5.71
N PRO A 35 -17.42 5.82 -5.19
CA PRO A 35 -18.27 6.95 -5.57
C PRO A 35 -17.54 8.29 -5.38
N ILE A 36 -17.70 9.25 -6.30
CA ILE A 36 -17.11 10.59 -6.15
C ILE A 36 -17.61 11.30 -4.87
N SER A 37 -18.82 10.95 -4.40
CA SER A 37 -19.38 11.41 -3.12
C SER A 37 -18.71 10.78 -1.90
N THR A 38 -18.08 9.61 -2.05
CA THR A 38 -17.18 9.11 -1.01
C THR A 38 -15.90 9.90 -1.13
N ASN A 39 -15.58 10.63 -0.07
CA ASN A 39 -14.31 11.31 0.05
C ASN A 39 -13.19 10.32 -0.32
N PRO A 40 -12.20 10.65 -1.17
CA PRO A 40 -11.04 9.78 -1.42
C PRO A 40 -10.31 9.34 -0.13
N HIS A 41 -10.69 9.92 1.01
CA HIS A 41 -10.34 9.50 2.36
C HIS A 41 -11.04 8.23 2.89
N HIS A 42 -11.90 7.56 2.11
CA HIS A 42 -12.54 6.28 2.49
C HIS A 42 -11.84 5.04 1.89
N ILE A 43 -10.67 5.21 1.26
CA ILE A 43 -9.83 4.08 0.86
C ILE A 43 -9.34 3.40 2.13
N ASP A 44 -9.56 2.10 2.22
CA ASP A 44 -9.13 1.29 3.35
C ASP A 44 -7.61 1.47 3.58
N PRO A 45 -7.16 1.93 4.77
CA PRO A 45 -5.74 2.07 5.10
C PRO A 45 -4.96 0.77 4.85
N THR A 46 -5.62 -0.38 4.94
CA THR A 46 -5.03 -1.70 4.70
C THR A 46 -4.58 -1.91 3.26
N ALA A 47 -5.16 -1.20 2.28
CA ALA A 47 -4.72 -1.27 0.88
C ALA A 47 -3.32 -0.68 0.68
N PHE A 48 -3.04 0.46 1.34
CA PHE A 48 -1.72 1.07 1.31
C PHE A 48 -0.71 0.31 2.17
N SER A 49 -1.10 -0.16 3.35
CA SER A 49 -0.20 -0.95 4.20
C SER A 49 0.19 -2.29 3.56
N THR A 50 -0.68 -2.85 2.72
CA THR A 50 -0.37 -4.01 1.88
C THR A 50 0.74 -3.72 0.85
N LEU A 51 0.69 -2.58 0.17
CA LEU A 51 1.75 -2.14 -0.75
C LEU A 51 3.06 -1.86 -0.01
N ILE A 52 3.00 -1.17 1.12
CA ILE A 52 4.15 -0.91 2.01
C ILE A 52 4.80 -2.22 2.46
N THR A 53 3.98 -3.20 2.88
CA THR A 53 4.45 -4.55 3.24
C THR A 53 5.17 -5.21 2.06
N GLY A 54 4.60 -5.13 0.86
CA GLY A 54 5.23 -5.64 -0.36
C GLY A 54 6.59 -4.98 -0.62
N TYR A 55 6.68 -3.65 -0.59
CA TYR A 55 7.94 -2.95 -0.82
C TYR A 55 8.99 -3.30 0.23
N ASN A 56 8.61 -3.41 1.51
CA ASN A 56 9.54 -3.78 2.57
C ASN A 56 10.05 -5.22 2.41
N LEU A 57 9.17 -6.18 2.07
CA LEU A 57 9.54 -7.58 1.80
C LEU A 57 10.56 -7.72 0.66
N HIS A 58 10.50 -6.83 -0.32
CA HIS A 58 11.40 -6.83 -1.47
C HIS A 58 12.56 -5.83 -1.33
N HIS A 59 12.84 -5.36 -0.11
CA HIS A 59 13.93 -4.43 0.22
C HIS A 59 13.93 -3.15 -0.63
N GLN A 60 12.76 -2.54 -0.79
CA GLN A 60 12.57 -1.27 -1.52
C GLN A 60 12.22 -0.15 -0.55
N PRO A 61 13.19 0.32 0.28
CA PRO A 61 12.91 1.29 1.33
C PRO A 61 12.44 2.65 0.78
N GLU A 62 13.00 3.11 -0.34
CA GLU A 62 12.56 4.36 -0.99
C GLU A 62 11.08 4.33 -1.37
N LYS A 63 10.62 3.23 -1.99
CA LYS A 63 9.22 3.08 -2.40
C LYS A 63 8.30 2.90 -1.20
N THR A 64 8.78 2.28 -0.14
CA THR A 64 8.07 2.19 1.14
C THR A 64 7.78 3.60 1.67
N LEU A 65 8.80 4.45 1.76
CA LEU A 65 8.66 5.82 2.28
C LEU A 65 7.82 6.72 1.37
N ILE A 66 8.01 6.66 0.05
CA ILE A 66 7.19 7.41 -0.93
C ILE A 66 5.71 7.01 -0.81
N THR A 67 5.43 5.72 -0.59
CA THR A 67 4.06 5.25 -0.43
C THR A 67 3.48 5.71 0.91
N PHE A 68 4.25 5.64 1.99
CA PHE A 68 3.85 6.09 3.32
C PHE A 68 3.48 7.57 3.36
N ASP A 69 4.26 8.43 2.69
CA ASP A 69 4.02 9.88 2.63
C ASP A 69 2.66 10.24 1.98
N ARG A 70 2.11 9.31 1.17
CA ARG A 70 0.81 9.47 0.52
C ARG A 70 -0.37 9.02 1.39
N VAL A 71 -0.11 8.42 2.56
CA VAL A 71 -1.17 7.90 3.45
C VAL A 71 -1.52 8.95 4.51
N ARG A 72 -2.75 9.47 4.47
CA ARG A 72 -3.22 10.49 5.43
C ARG A 72 -3.37 9.96 6.86
N TYR A 73 -3.77 8.70 7.01
CA TYR A 73 -3.95 8.02 8.31
C TYR A 73 -3.26 6.65 8.28
N PRO A 74 -1.93 6.61 8.49
CA PRO A 74 -1.18 5.37 8.45
C PRO A 74 -1.58 4.44 9.60
N ASP A 75 -1.66 3.14 9.32
CA ASP A 75 -1.83 2.12 10.35
C ASP A 75 -0.48 1.75 11.01
N ALA A 76 -0.55 0.94 12.07
CA ALA A 76 0.65 0.52 12.80
C ALA A 76 1.69 -0.19 11.91
N ILE A 77 1.23 -0.93 10.88
CA ILE A 77 2.09 -1.62 9.92
C ILE A 77 2.85 -0.61 9.04
N SER A 78 2.15 0.41 8.55
CA SER A 78 2.70 1.49 7.75
C SER A 78 3.80 2.25 8.50
N TYR A 79 3.56 2.54 9.79
CA TYR A 79 4.58 3.16 10.65
C TYR A 79 5.79 2.24 10.87
N LEU A 80 5.57 0.97 11.21
CA LEU A 80 6.63 0.00 11.47
C LEU A 80 7.57 -0.14 10.26
N PHE A 81 7.02 -0.33 9.07
CA PHE A 81 7.81 -0.56 7.87
C PHE A 81 8.48 0.71 7.34
N SER A 82 7.90 1.88 7.59
CA SER A 82 8.57 3.15 7.30
C SER A 82 9.77 3.38 8.22
N PHE A 83 9.65 3.03 9.50
CA PHE A 83 10.78 3.09 10.42
C PHE A 83 11.91 2.12 9.99
N GLN A 84 11.56 0.89 9.60
CA GLN A 84 12.53 -0.08 9.07
C GLN A 84 13.20 0.42 7.79
N ALA A 85 12.43 0.99 6.86
CA ALA A 85 12.96 1.55 5.62
C ALA A 85 13.95 2.69 5.87
N CYS A 86 13.67 3.56 6.85
CA CYS A 86 14.61 4.60 7.28
C CYS A 86 15.93 4.03 7.84
N SER A 87 15.90 2.90 8.54
CA SER A 87 17.12 2.23 8.99
C SER A 87 17.92 1.69 7.81
N GLN A 88 17.27 0.99 6.89
CA GLN A 88 17.91 0.41 5.71
C GLN A 88 18.62 1.45 4.84
N LEU A 89 18.05 2.65 4.70
CA LEU A 89 18.68 3.76 3.96
C LEU A 89 19.87 4.40 4.66
N LYS A 90 19.98 4.29 5.99
CA LYS A 90 21.14 4.78 6.75
C LYS A 90 22.32 3.80 6.72
N ASP A 91 22.04 2.54 6.42
CA ASP A 91 23.01 1.44 6.35
C ASP A 91 23.58 1.26 4.92
N LEU A 92 23.16 2.10 3.95
CA LEU A 92 23.61 2.16 2.55
C LEU A 92 24.65 3.27 2.35
#